data_AF-A0A258XVS3-F1
#
_entry.id   AF-A0A258XVS3-F1
#
_cell.length_a   1.000
_cell.length_b   1.000
_cell.length_c   1.000
_cell.angle_alpha   90.00
_cell.angle_beta   90.00
_cell.angle_gamma   90.00
#
_symmetry.space_group_name_H-M   'P 1'
#
loop_
_entity.id
_entity.type
_entity.pdbx_description
1 polymer ?
#
loop_
_entity_poly.entity_id
_entity_poly.type
_entity_poly.pdbx_seq_one_letter_code
_entity_poly.pdbx_strand_id
1 'polypeptide(L)'
;MTNPSVLFICTQDTKEEEAHFTRAVLEAAGVDVVHLDPSVRRTIGGAEIAPETVAQAAGMTIEQVRALGHEGKCQDAMIRGAIAAAHAWDAQRPVSGILAVGGSMGSALAGALMQSFPYGLPKLIVSTMASGFTKPYMGVKDIAMMNAVTD
;
A
#
# COMPACT_ATOMS: atom_id res chain seq x y z
N MET A 1 -17.48 -14.80 -14.99
CA MET A 1 -16.51 -14.98 -13.88
C MET A 1 -16.20 -13.58 -13.37
N THR A 2 -16.15 -13.37 -12.06
CA THR A 2 -15.72 -12.08 -11.51
C THR A 2 -14.22 -11.94 -11.70
N ASN A 3 -13.75 -10.76 -12.10
CA ASN A 3 -12.32 -10.46 -12.18
C ASN A 3 -11.67 -10.65 -10.81
N PRO A 4 -10.42 -11.14 -10.72
CA PRO A 4 -9.68 -11.12 -9.47
C PRO A 4 -9.48 -9.66 -9.02
N SER A 5 -9.56 -9.41 -7.71
CA SER A 5 -9.32 -8.08 -7.15
C SER A 5 -7.92 -8.00 -6.53
N VAL A 6 -7.18 -6.92 -6.77
CA VAL A 6 -5.86 -6.70 -6.17
C VAL A 6 -5.86 -5.43 -5.35
N LEU A 7 -5.44 -5.54 -4.09
CA LEU A 7 -5.09 -4.39 -3.26
C LEU A 7 -3.77 -3.81 -3.75
N PHE A 8 -3.81 -2.64 -4.36
CA PHE A 8 -2.65 -1.91 -4.85
C PHE A 8 -2.25 -0.81 -3.86
N ILE A 9 -1.01 -0.81 -3.40
CA ILE A 9 -0.49 0.16 -2.43
C ILE A 9 0.57 1.04 -3.10
N CYS A 10 0.30 2.34 -3.20
CA CYS A 10 1.27 3.31 -3.70
C CYS A 10 0.88 4.74 -3.25
N THR A 11 1.88 5.54 -2.87
CA THR A 11 1.71 6.94 -2.46
C THR A 11 1.64 7.85 -3.68
N GLN A 12 0.44 8.25 -4.09
CA GLN A 12 0.24 9.10 -5.27
C GLN A 12 0.89 10.48 -5.13
N ASP A 13 1.06 11.00 -3.92
CA ASP A 13 1.64 12.34 -3.71
C ASP A 13 3.07 12.50 -4.25
N THR A 14 3.78 11.39 -4.45
CA THR A 14 5.17 11.31 -4.89
C THR A 14 5.39 10.35 -6.05
N LYS A 15 4.46 9.40 -6.29
CA LYS A 15 4.55 8.35 -7.31
C LYS A 15 3.28 8.27 -8.15
N GLU A 16 2.78 9.43 -8.57
CA GLU A 16 1.53 9.54 -9.33
C GLU A 16 1.60 8.80 -10.68
N GLU A 17 2.69 8.97 -11.41
CA GLU A 17 2.90 8.34 -12.72
C GLU A 17 2.99 6.81 -12.59
N GLU A 18 3.75 6.31 -11.60
CA GLU A 18 3.90 4.89 -11.34
C GLU A 18 2.60 4.27 -10.83
N ALA A 19 1.81 5.00 -10.04
CA ALA A 19 0.50 4.58 -9.60
C ALA A 19 -0.47 4.42 -10.78
N HIS A 20 -0.52 5.41 -11.68
CA HIS A 20 -1.35 5.34 -12.88
C HIS A 20 -0.91 4.22 -13.82
N PHE A 21 0.40 4.09 -14.07
CA PHE A 21 0.95 3.02 -14.91
C PHE A 21 0.60 1.63 -14.35
N THR A 22 0.84 1.42 -13.05
CA THR A 22 0.62 0.12 -12.41
C THR A 22 -0.86 -0.26 -12.42
N ARG A 23 -1.75 0.70 -12.12
CA ARG A 23 -3.20 0.51 -12.23
C ARG A 23 -3.59 0.10 -13.66
N ALA A 24 -3.14 0.84 -14.66
CA ALA A 24 -3.47 0.57 -16.06
C ALA A 24 -3.00 -0.83 -16.51
N VAL A 25 -1.82 -1.28 -16.07
CA VAL A 25 -1.31 -2.62 -16.37
C VAL A 25 -2.17 -3.72 -15.72
N LEU A 26 -2.57 -3.54 -14.46
CA LEU A 26 -3.46 -4.49 -13.77
C LEU A 26 -4.84 -4.55 -14.45
N GLU A 27 -5.43 -3.41 -14.74
CA GLU A 27 -6.75 -3.33 -15.40
C GLU A 27 -6.72 -3.93 -16.81
N ALA A 28 -5.66 -3.68 -17.58
CA ALA A 28 -5.45 -4.32 -18.89
C ALA A 28 -5.31 -5.85 -18.81
N ALA A 29 -4.86 -6.37 -17.66
CA ALA A 29 -4.81 -7.81 -17.37
C ALA A 29 -6.14 -8.38 -16.85
N GLY A 30 -7.21 -7.56 -16.81
CA GLY A 30 -8.52 -7.98 -16.31
C GLY A 30 -8.60 -8.10 -14.79
N VAL A 31 -7.79 -7.32 -14.06
CA VAL A 31 -7.80 -7.27 -12.59
C VAL A 31 -8.58 -6.05 -12.12
N ASP A 32 -9.46 -6.23 -11.14
CA ASP A 32 -10.12 -5.13 -10.43
C ASP A 32 -9.14 -4.51 -9.41
N VAL A 33 -8.73 -3.26 -9.63
CA VAL A 33 -7.78 -2.59 -8.74
C VAL A 33 -8.49 -1.92 -7.57
N VAL A 34 -8.02 -2.19 -6.35
CA VAL A 34 -8.38 -1.47 -5.13
C VAL A 34 -7.14 -0.73 -4.68
N HIS A 35 -7.04 0.54 -5.02
CA HIS A 35 -5.89 1.36 -4.66
C HIS A 35 -6.07 1.91 -3.26
N LEU A 36 -5.14 1.53 -2.39
CA LEU A 36 -4.88 2.13 -1.09
C LEU A 36 -3.76 3.16 -1.24
N ASP A 37 -4.12 4.43 -1.08
CA ASP A 37 -3.18 5.55 -1.13
C ASP A 37 -2.90 6.05 0.30
N PRO A 38 -1.73 5.74 0.89
CA PRO A 38 -1.34 6.22 2.20
C PRO A 38 -0.57 7.55 2.13
N SER A 39 -0.74 8.35 1.06
CA SER A 39 -0.09 9.65 0.90
C SER A 39 -0.34 10.58 2.09
N VAL A 40 0.68 11.35 2.47
CA VAL A 40 0.59 12.31 3.58
C VAL A 40 0.64 13.75 3.09
N ARG A 41 1.42 14.06 2.05
CA ARG A 41 1.73 15.45 1.68
C ARG A 41 0.55 16.17 1.05
N ARG A 42 -0.16 15.47 0.16
CA ARG A 42 -1.36 15.95 -0.54
C ARG A 42 -2.22 14.77 -0.93
N THR A 43 -3.49 15.04 -1.19
CA THR A 43 -4.43 14.05 -1.73
C THR A 43 -4.63 14.34 -3.21
N ILE A 44 -4.35 13.35 -4.07
CA ILE A 44 -4.57 13.46 -5.53
C ILE A 44 -6.02 13.06 -5.88
N GLY A 45 -6.51 11.99 -5.25
CA GLY A 45 -7.82 11.41 -5.51
C GLY A 45 -7.78 10.21 -6.47
N GLY A 46 -8.91 9.51 -6.56
CA GLY A 46 -9.07 8.32 -7.42
C GLY A 46 -8.75 6.98 -6.76
N ALA A 47 -8.16 6.99 -5.56
CA ALA A 47 -7.98 5.77 -4.76
C ALA A 47 -9.28 5.34 -4.07
N GLU A 48 -9.60 4.05 -4.11
CA GLU A 48 -10.75 3.46 -3.42
C GLU A 48 -10.59 3.52 -1.89
N ILE A 49 -9.36 3.43 -1.40
CA ILE A 49 -8.99 3.66 0.00
C ILE A 49 -8.07 4.90 0.03
N ALA A 50 -8.69 6.06 0.07
CA ALA A 50 -8.03 7.37 0.05
C ALA A 50 -7.24 7.67 1.35
N PRO A 51 -6.30 8.64 1.33
CA PRO A 51 -5.54 9.06 2.51
C PRO A 51 -6.39 9.39 3.73
N GLU A 52 -7.55 10.02 3.52
CA GLU A 52 -8.51 10.37 4.57
C GLU A 52 -9.07 9.12 5.24
N THR A 53 -9.44 8.11 4.45
CA THR A 53 -9.93 6.81 4.94
C THR A 53 -8.84 6.09 5.73
N VAL A 54 -7.60 6.12 5.24
CA VAL A 54 -6.44 5.55 5.94
C VAL A 54 -6.23 6.24 7.29
N ALA A 55 -6.18 7.57 7.31
CA ALA A 55 -6.03 8.32 8.56
C ALA A 55 -7.18 8.05 9.54
N GLN A 56 -8.42 8.03 9.04
CA GLN A 56 -9.61 7.77 9.86
C GLN A 56 -9.57 6.39 10.50
N ALA A 57 -9.11 5.37 9.76
CA ALA A 57 -8.91 4.03 10.29
C ALA A 57 -7.81 3.96 11.38
N ALA A 58 -6.91 4.94 11.43
CA ALA A 58 -5.95 5.14 12.52
C ALA A 58 -6.51 5.96 13.70
N GLY A 59 -7.77 6.38 13.65
CA GLY A 59 -8.40 7.24 14.66
C GLY A 59 -8.00 8.72 14.55
N MET A 60 -7.53 9.16 13.37
CA MET A 60 -7.07 10.53 13.12
C MET A 60 -7.72 11.10 11.85
N THR A 61 -7.75 12.42 11.73
CA THR A 61 -7.95 13.09 10.43
C THR A 61 -6.63 13.18 9.68
N ILE A 62 -6.66 13.31 8.35
CA ILE A 62 -5.43 13.48 7.57
C ILE A 62 -4.71 14.78 7.96
N GLU A 63 -5.44 15.82 8.35
CA GLU A 63 -4.91 17.08 8.88
C GLU A 63 -4.16 16.86 10.20
N GLN A 64 -4.70 16.05 11.11
CA GLN A 64 -4.01 15.71 12.36
C GLN A 64 -2.73 14.92 12.11
N VAL A 65 -2.72 13.99 11.13
CA VAL A 65 -1.51 13.27 10.73
C VAL A 65 -0.47 14.24 10.18
N ARG A 66 -0.86 15.13 9.25
CA ARG A 66 0.01 16.17 8.69
C ARG A 66 0.57 17.12 9.77
N ALA A 67 -0.22 17.40 10.81
CA ALA A 67 0.17 18.27 11.93
C ALA A 67 1.17 17.63 12.92
N LEU A 68 1.46 16.33 12.84
CA LEU A 68 2.43 15.66 13.73
C LEU A 68 3.87 16.19 13.58
N GLY A 69 4.20 16.80 12.43
CA GLY A 69 5.49 17.45 12.19
C GLY A 69 6.71 16.52 12.24
N HIS A 70 6.50 15.20 12.25
CA HIS A 70 7.55 14.20 12.37
C HIS A 70 7.27 13.02 11.45
N GLU A 71 8.09 12.83 10.42
CA GLU A 71 7.87 11.86 9.34
C GLU A 71 7.61 10.45 9.85
N GLY A 72 8.40 9.96 10.81
CA GLY A 72 8.18 8.65 11.43
C GLY A 72 6.83 8.50 12.15
N LYS A 73 6.34 9.55 12.81
CA LYS A 73 5.03 9.50 13.50
C LYS A 73 3.88 9.50 12.50
N CYS A 74 4.01 10.27 11.42
CA CYS A 74 3.06 10.24 10.31
C CYS A 74 3.03 8.84 9.69
N GLN A 75 4.20 8.27 9.42
CA GLN A 75 4.34 6.92 8.87
C GLN A 75 3.68 5.88 9.78
N ASP A 76 3.96 5.89 11.08
CA ASP A 76 3.37 4.94 12.03
C ASP A 76 1.84 5.04 12.07
N ALA A 77 1.29 6.25 12.03
CA ALA A 77 -0.16 6.48 11.97
C ALA A 77 -0.75 5.91 10.67
N MET A 78 -0.15 6.22 9.52
CA MET A 78 -0.62 5.75 8.22
C MET A 78 -0.46 4.24 8.05
N ILE A 79 0.57 3.61 8.63
CA ILE A 79 0.72 2.14 8.66
C ILE A 79 -0.44 1.49 9.41
N ARG A 80 -0.73 1.97 10.64
CA ARG A 80 -1.85 1.42 11.43
C ARG A 80 -3.18 1.60 10.71
N GLY A 81 -3.39 2.79 10.13
CA GLY A 81 -4.56 3.11 9.34
C GLY A 81 -4.71 2.24 8.11
N ALA A 82 -3.62 2.03 7.36
CA ALA A 82 -3.62 1.25 6.13
C ALA A 82 -3.95 -0.22 6.41
N ILE A 83 -3.38 -0.80 7.47
CA ILE A 83 -3.72 -2.15 7.94
C ILE A 83 -5.22 -2.24 8.24
N ALA A 84 -5.74 -1.35 9.08
CA ALA A 84 -7.14 -1.39 9.50
C ALA A 84 -8.10 -1.19 8.31
N ALA A 85 -7.82 -0.23 7.43
CA ALA A 85 -8.63 0.05 6.25
C ALA A 85 -8.60 -1.11 5.24
N ALA A 86 -7.43 -1.73 5.01
CA ALA A 86 -7.29 -2.87 4.12
C ALA A 86 -8.08 -4.09 4.61
N HIS A 87 -8.01 -4.41 5.91
CA HIS A 87 -8.81 -5.50 6.49
C HIS A 87 -10.30 -5.21 6.46
N ALA A 88 -10.70 -3.96 6.73
CA ALA A 88 -12.10 -3.55 6.63
C ALA A 88 -12.66 -3.66 5.20
N TRP A 89 -11.82 -3.37 4.20
CA TRP A 89 -12.17 -3.57 2.79
C TRP A 89 -12.26 -5.07 2.46
N ASP A 90 -11.24 -5.85 2.79
CA ASP A 90 -11.16 -7.30 2.50
C ASP A 90 -12.34 -8.07 3.10
N ALA A 91 -12.77 -7.71 4.31
CA ALA A 91 -13.94 -8.30 4.96
C ALA A 91 -15.26 -8.08 4.19
N GLN A 92 -15.36 -6.99 3.42
CA GLN A 92 -16.55 -6.66 2.62
C GLN A 92 -16.43 -7.16 1.18
N ARG A 93 -15.24 -7.01 0.58
CA ARG A 93 -14.92 -7.38 -0.79
C ARG A 93 -13.52 -8.02 -0.81
N PRO A 94 -13.43 -9.35 -0.66
CA PRO A 94 -12.16 -10.04 -0.52
C PRO A 94 -11.21 -9.78 -1.70
N VAL A 95 -9.94 -9.55 -1.38
CA VAL A 95 -8.89 -9.38 -2.40
C VAL A 95 -8.21 -10.70 -2.71
N SER A 96 -7.80 -10.86 -3.96
CA SER A 96 -7.11 -12.03 -4.50
C SER A 96 -5.58 -11.90 -4.47
N GLY A 97 -5.06 -10.71 -4.13
CA GLY A 97 -3.62 -10.46 -3.99
C GLY A 97 -3.32 -9.03 -3.56
N ILE A 98 -2.07 -8.77 -3.21
CA ILE A 98 -1.57 -7.46 -2.81
C ILE A 98 -0.31 -7.11 -3.62
N LEU A 99 -0.31 -5.93 -4.23
CA LEU A 99 0.83 -5.37 -4.94
C LEU A 99 1.20 -4.02 -4.33
N ALA A 100 2.49 -3.76 -4.14
CA ALA A 100 2.98 -2.46 -3.73
C ALA A 100 4.12 -1.99 -4.61
N VAL A 101 4.21 -0.68 -4.81
CA VAL A 101 5.33 -0.01 -5.49
C VAL A 101 5.84 1.11 -4.59
N GLY A 102 7.12 1.09 -4.22
CA GLY A 102 7.69 2.16 -3.41
C GLY A 102 9.14 1.98 -2.98
N GLY A 103 9.75 3.08 -2.54
CA GLY A 103 11.08 3.09 -1.93
C GLY A 103 11.07 2.57 -0.49
N SER A 104 11.99 3.02 0.36
CA SER A 104 12.12 2.55 1.75
C SER A 104 10.84 2.68 2.58
N MET A 105 10.28 3.89 2.67
CA MET A 105 9.08 4.14 3.49
C MET A 105 7.84 3.44 2.95
N GLY A 106 7.63 3.46 1.62
CA GLY A 106 6.54 2.74 0.97
C GLY A 106 6.65 1.22 1.18
N SER A 107 7.86 0.67 1.09
CA SER A 107 8.12 -0.75 1.34
C SER A 107 7.93 -1.13 2.80
N ALA A 108 8.30 -0.26 3.75
CA ALA A 108 8.05 -0.47 5.18
C ALA A 108 6.55 -0.56 5.47
N LEU A 109 5.75 0.35 4.89
CA LEU A 109 4.30 0.33 5.03
C LEU A 109 3.66 -0.89 4.38
N ALA A 110 4.01 -1.16 3.13
CA ALA A 110 3.52 -2.31 2.40
C ALA A 110 3.88 -3.63 3.10
N GLY A 111 5.12 -3.74 3.60
CA GLY A 111 5.59 -4.90 4.35
C GLY A 111 4.78 -5.14 5.62
N ALA A 112 4.59 -4.10 6.45
CA ALA A 112 3.77 -4.20 7.66
C ALA A 112 2.32 -4.60 7.35
N LEU A 113 1.73 -4.03 6.28
CA LEU A 113 0.40 -4.38 5.83
C LEU A 113 0.33 -5.83 5.34
N MET A 114 1.19 -6.23 4.40
CA MET A 114 1.21 -7.58 3.84
C MET A 114 1.48 -8.64 4.90
N GLN A 115 2.26 -8.33 5.95
CA GLN A 115 2.50 -9.25 7.06
C GLN A 115 1.24 -9.53 7.90
N SER A 116 0.26 -8.62 7.90
CA SER A 116 -1.02 -8.81 8.59
C SER A 116 -1.99 -9.73 7.86
N PHE A 117 -1.75 -10.04 6.57
CA PHE A 117 -2.58 -10.93 5.76
C PHE A 117 -2.14 -12.40 5.90
N PRO A 118 -3.04 -13.37 5.59
CA PRO A 118 -2.74 -14.80 5.70
C PRO A 118 -1.68 -15.27 4.69
N TYR A 119 -1.08 -16.43 4.98
CA TYR A 119 -0.25 -17.16 4.03
C TYR A 119 -1.08 -17.65 2.83
N GLY A 120 -0.46 -17.77 1.67
CA GLY A 120 -1.07 -18.26 0.43
C GLY A 120 -1.69 -17.16 -0.43
N LEU A 121 -1.98 -15.98 0.14
CA LEU A 121 -2.39 -14.81 -0.65
C LEU A 121 -1.18 -14.26 -1.41
N PRO A 122 -1.20 -14.12 -2.74
CA PRO A 122 -0.09 -13.52 -3.49
C PRO A 122 0.23 -12.09 -3.00
N LYS A 123 1.50 -11.85 -2.63
CA LYS A 123 1.97 -10.56 -2.07
C LYS A 123 3.31 -10.19 -2.72
N LEU A 124 3.37 -9.05 -3.41
CA LEU A 124 4.57 -8.57 -4.11
C LEU A 124 4.85 -7.09 -3.79
N ILE A 125 6.09 -6.77 -3.45
CA ILE A 125 6.60 -5.40 -3.34
C ILE A 125 7.62 -5.16 -4.47
N VAL A 126 7.36 -4.21 -5.36
CA VAL A 126 8.38 -3.66 -6.27
C VAL A 126 9.09 -2.53 -5.54
N SER A 127 10.38 -2.71 -5.28
CA SER A 127 11.13 -1.85 -4.34
C SER A 127 12.56 -1.59 -4.79
N THR A 128 13.02 -0.36 -4.57
CA THR A 128 14.45 0.01 -4.66
C THR A 128 15.28 -0.63 -3.54
N MET A 129 14.62 -1.17 -2.49
CA MET A 129 15.26 -1.82 -1.33
C MET A 129 15.38 -3.34 -1.46
N ALA A 130 14.92 -3.93 -2.57
CA ALA A 130 14.94 -5.39 -2.74
C ALA A 130 16.37 -5.97 -2.75
N SER A 131 17.36 -5.20 -3.19
CA SER A 131 18.78 -5.56 -3.15
C SER A 131 19.45 -5.08 -1.86
N GLY A 132 19.01 -5.59 -0.70
CA GLY A 132 19.52 -5.16 0.59
C GLY A 132 19.03 -6.01 1.76
N PHE A 133 18.96 -5.42 2.96
CA PHE A 133 18.43 -6.09 4.15
C PHE A 133 16.89 -6.09 4.12
N THR A 134 16.30 -7.18 3.62
CA THR A 134 14.85 -7.27 3.36
C THR A 134 14.03 -7.85 4.51
N LYS A 135 14.68 -8.41 5.53
CA LYS A 135 14.03 -9.04 6.70
C LYS A 135 12.92 -8.18 7.33
N PRO A 136 13.06 -6.86 7.52
CA PRO A 136 12.00 -6.04 8.13
C PRO A 136 10.72 -5.96 7.30
N TYR A 137 10.83 -6.01 5.95
CA TYR A 137 9.69 -5.88 5.05
C TYR A 137 8.90 -7.19 4.93
N MET A 138 9.60 -8.33 4.93
CA MET A 138 9.00 -9.66 4.71
C MET A 138 8.62 -10.36 6.02
N GLY A 139 9.33 -10.08 7.11
CA GLY A 139 9.16 -10.78 8.38
C GLY A 139 9.37 -12.29 8.21
N VAL A 140 8.34 -13.07 8.58
CA VAL A 140 8.29 -14.53 8.38
C VAL A 140 7.23 -14.94 7.34
N LYS A 141 6.75 -13.98 6.54
CA LYS A 141 5.63 -14.15 5.61
C LYS A 141 6.11 -14.42 4.20
N ASP A 142 5.21 -14.99 3.40
CA ASP A 142 5.37 -15.27 1.98
C ASP A 142 5.15 -13.99 1.15
N ILE A 143 6.04 -13.01 1.34
CA ILE A 143 6.08 -11.75 0.59
C ILE A 143 7.22 -11.85 -0.42
N ALA A 144 6.93 -11.65 -1.70
CA ALA A 144 7.96 -11.50 -2.72
C ALA A 144 8.41 -10.03 -2.81
N MET A 145 9.71 -9.82 -3.06
CA MET A 145 10.25 -8.50 -3.37
C MET A 145 10.93 -8.53 -4.74
N MET A 146 10.55 -7.60 -5.62
CA MET A 146 11.18 -7.39 -6.93
C MET A 146 12.01 -6.12 -6.90
N ASN A 147 13.23 -6.18 -7.43
CA ASN A 147 14.09 -5.01 -7.55
C ASN A 147 13.53 -4.05 -8.61
N ALA A 148 13.28 -2.80 -8.21
CA ALA A 148 12.83 -1.74 -9.11
C ALA A 148 13.91 -1.29 -10.11
N VAL A 149 15.17 -1.68 -9.90
CA VAL A 149 16.37 -1.31 -10.66
C VAL A 149 16.75 0.17 -10.51
N THR A 150 15.79 1.07 -10.61
CA THR A 150 15.94 2.52 -10.46
C THR A 150 14.81 3.08 -9.58
N ASP A 151 14.99 4.32 -9.11
CA ASP A 151 14.00 5.05 -8.32
C ASP A 151 13.09 5.90 -9.20
#